data_AF-C6HG72-F1
#
_entry.id   AF-C6HG72-F1
#
_cell.length_a   1.000
_cell.length_b   1.000
_cell.length_c   1.000
_cell.angle_alpha   90.00
_cell.angle_beta   90.00
_cell.angle_gamma   90.00
#
_symmetry.space_group_name_H-M   'P 1'
#
loop_
_entity.id
_entity.type
_entity.pdbx_description
1 polymer ?
#
loop_
_entity_poly.entity_id
_entity_poly.type
_entity_poly.pdbx_seq_one_letter_code
_entity_poly.pdbx_strand_id
1 'polypeptide(L)'
;MADDKKNDNYAIDMDKLDANNKRFDAPPPSQPRLPSSRSYTYSSALPVFCYCYEAKKWFPISLLLIGMIYTGTKALQFLSIPVYTIFKNLTIILIAYGEVLWFGGSVTGMVLFSFGLMVLSSIIAAWADINHALSQVGMDATSKISTLNAGYVWMLINCLCTASYVLGMRKRIKLTNFKDFDTMFYNNLLSIPIILVASLVVEDWSSENINLNFPPETRSRIIMAMVFSGLSSVFISYTSAWCVRVTSSTTYSMVGALNKLPIALSGLIFFDAPVTFPSVSAIFVGFVSGLVYAMAKVRQNSKPRIGVLPTSNPPMSASSQSMRDGLKS
;
A
#
# COMPACT_ATOMS: atom_id res chain seq x y z
N MET A 1 46.10 34.39 -25.68
CA MET A 1 45.95 35.30 -26.85
C MET A 1 45.42 34.43 -27.98
N ALA A 2 44.10 34.35 -28.07
CA ALA A 2 43.25 35.06 -29.05
C ALA A 2 43.31 34.31 -30.40
N ASP A 3 42.42 33.35 -30.62
CA ASP A 3 41.10 33.52 -31.27
C ASP A 3 41.21 34.18 -32.64
N ASP A 4 41.23 33.35 -33.69
CA ASP A 4 41.01 33.81 -35.06
C ASP A 4 39.74 33.18 -35.63
N LYS A 5 38.81 34.09 -35.93
CA LYS A 5 37.46 33.88 -36.48
C LYS A 5 37.53 33.21 -37.86
N LYS A 6 36.76 32.14 -38.07
CA LYS A 6 36.30 31.74 -39.40
C LYS A 6 34.79 31.94 -39.49
N ASN A 7 34.41 32.83 -40.39
CA ASN A 7 33.05 33.28 -40.66
C ASN A 7 32.45 32.39 -41.75
N ASP A 8 31.70 31.35 -41.38
CA ASP A 8 31.07 30.45 -42.34
C ASP A 8 29.69 30.99 -42.74
N ASN A 9 29.70 31.62 -43.91
CA ASN A 9 28.56 32.19 -44.61
C ASN A 9 27.75 31.03 -45.24
N TYR A 10 26.63 30.63 -44.63
CA TYR A 10 25.69 29.65 -45.21
C TYR A 10 24.69 30.36 -46.13
N ALA A 11 25.14 30.69 -47.34
CA ALA A 11 24.21 31.00 -48.43
C ALA A 11 23.58 29.69 -48.90
N ILE A 12 22.26 29.56 -48.72
CA ILE A 12 21.47 28.42 -49.20
C ILE A 12 21.11 28.68 -50.66
N ASP A 13 21.67 27.90 -51.58
CA ASP A 13 21.26 27.84 -52.98
C ASP A 13 19.79 27.41 -53.08
N MET A 14 18.91 28.36 -53.43
CA MET A 14 17.47 28.19 -53.53
C MET A 14 16.99 27.56 -54.86
N ASP A 15 17.89 27.15 -55.75
CA ASP A 15 17.53 26.65 -57.10
C ASP A 15 17.45 25.11 -57.21
N LYS A 16 17.39 24.39 -56.08
CA LYS A 16 17.26 22.91 -56.08
C LYS A 16 16.03 22.35 -55.35
N LEU A 17 15.08 23.20 -54.95
CA LEU A 17 13.88 22.77 -54.20
C LEU A 17 12.59 22.64 -55.02
N ASP A 18 12.58 23.01 -56.30
CA ASP A 18 11.35 23.04 -57.11
C ASP A 18 11.07 21.79 -57.96
N ALA A 19 11.85 20.71 -57.81
CA ALA A 19 11.64 19.49 -58.62
C ALA A 19 10.69 18.45 -57.99
N ASN A 20 10.04 18.73 -56.84
CA ASN A 20 9.15 17.75 -56.21
C ASN A 20 7.84 18.31 -55.62
N ASN A 21 7.30 19.36 -56.24
CA ASN A 21 6.02 19.94 -55.84
C ASN A 21 4.83 19.21 -56.49
N LYS A 22 4.56 17.97 -56.06
CA LYS A 22 3.22 17.37 -56.21
C LYS A 22 2.35 17.83 -55.03
N ARG A 23 1.77 19.01 -55.17
CA ARG A 23 0.78 19.53 -54.23
C ARG A 23 -0.35 20.15 -55.03
N PHE A 24 -1.31 19.33 -55.46
CA PHE A 24 -2.75 19.64 -55.63
C PHE A 24 -3.47 18.37 -56.13
N ASP A 25 -3.51 17.33 -55.29
CA ASP A 25 -4.51 16.26 -55.45
C ASP A 25 -5.75 16.64 -54.61
N ALA A 26 -6.93 16.59 -55.23
CA ALA A 26 -8.21 16.90 -54.62
C ALA A 26 -8.53 15.93 -53.46
N PRO A 27 -9.22 16.36 -52.39
CA PRO A 27 -9.62 15.46 -51.31
C PRO A 27 -10.55 14.37 -51.85
N PRO A 28 -10.42 13.12 -51.36
CA PRO A 28 -11.28 12.02 -51.79
C PRO A 28 -12.76 12.31 -51.44
N PRO A 29 -13.72 11.82 -52.25
CA PRO A 29 -15.14 12.07 -52.01
C PRO A 29 -15.57 11.54 -50.65
N SER A 30 -16.47 12.27 -49.99
CA SER A 30 -17.01 11.93 -48.68
C SER A 30 -17.58 10.51 -48.66
N GLN A 31 -17.01 9.65 -47.82
CA GLN A 31 -17.60 8.35 -47.52
C GLN A 31 -19.02 8.55 -46.94
N PRO A 32 -20.02 7.74 -47.32
CA PRO A 32 -21.34 7.81 -46.71
C PRO A 32 -21.19 7.59 -45.21
N ARG A 33 -21.69 8.54 -44.41
CA ARG A 33 -21.76 8.41 -42.95
C ARG A 33 -22.49 7.11 -42.64
N LEU A 34 -21.77 6.16 -42.05
CA LEU A 34 -22.40 5.07 -41.28
C LEU A 34 -23.37 5.73 -40.29
N PRO A 35 -24.60 5.23 -40.14
CA PRO A 35 -25.54 5.79 -39.19
C PRO A 35 -24.86 5.79 -37.82
N SER A 36 -24.82 6.97 -37.22
CA SER A 36 -24.34 7.20 -35.85
C SER A 36 -24.87 6.08 -34.97
N SER A 37 -23.95 5.34 -34.35
CA SER A 37 -24.26 4.30 -33.38
C SER A 37 -25.31 4.82 -32.42
N ARG A 38 -26.41 4.07 -32.33
CA ARG A 38 -27.54 4.23 -31.41
C ARG A 38 -27.14 5.02 -30.18
N SER A 39 -27.84 6.13 -29.95
CA SER A 39 -27.95 6.74 -28.63
C SER A 39 -28.38 5.64 -27.67
N TYR A 40 -27.44 5.12 -26.88
CA TYR A 40 -27.76 4.26 -25.76
C TYR A 40 -28.59 5.12 -24.81
N THR A 41 -29.85 4.76 -24.68
CA THR A 41 -30.78 5.25 -23.68
C THR A 41 -30.07 5.22 -22.33
N TYR A 42 -29.83 6.39 -21.74
CA TYR A 42 -29.35 6.51 -20.36
C TYR A 42 -30.45 6.00 -19.41
N SER A 43 -30.55 4.68 -19.29
CA SER A 43 -31.26 4.06 -18.18
C SER A 43 -30.37 4.20 -16.96
N SER A 44 -30.81 4.98 -15.98
CA SER A 44 -30.16 5.19 -14.68
C SER A 44 -29.86 3.90 -13.92
N ALA A 45 -30.43 2.76 -14.34
CA ALA A 45 -30.17 1.45 -13.76
C ALA A 45 -28.84 0.81 -14.21
N LEU A 46 -28.38 1.05 -15.43
CA LEU A 46 -27.11 0.48 -15.95
C LEU A 46 -25.88 0.86 -15.12
N PRO A 47 -25.67 2.13 -14.73
CA PRO A 47 -24.57 2.46 -13.83
C PRO A 47 -24.74 1.78 -12.47
N VAL A 48 -25.96 1.76 -11.90
CA VAL A 48 -26.22 1.15 -10.58
C VAL A 48 -25.91 -0.35 -10.57
N PHE A 49 -26.33 -1.11 -11.59
CA PHE A 49 -25.99 -2.53 -11.70
C PHE A 49 -24.48 -2.77 -11.86
N CYS A 50 -23.78 -1.89 -12.58
CA CYS A 50 -22.31 -1.94 -12.69
C CYS A 50 -21.63 -1.67 -11.34
N TYR A 51 -22.09 -0.66 -10.59
CA TYR A 51 -21.60 -0.36 -9.24
C TYR A 51 -21.82 -1.54 -8.28
N CYS A 52 -23.00 -2.18 -8.32
CA CYS A 52 -23.30 -3.35 -7.48
C CYS A 52 -22.43 -4.59 -7.84
N TYR A 53 -22.16 -4.80 -9.12
CA TYR A 53 -21.32 -5.90 -9.58
C TYR A 53 -19.86 -5.71 -9.13
N GLU A 54 -19.32 -4.50 -9.29
CA GLU A 54 -17.99 -4.19 -8.80
C GLU A 54 -17.91 -4.20 -7.26
N ALA A 55 -18.95 -3.74 -6.58
CA ALA A 55 -19.06 -3.84 -5.12
C ALA A 55 -18.96 -5.30 -4.65
N LYS A 56 -19.69 -6.23 -5.28
CA LYS A 56 -19.64 -7.67 -4.93
C LYS A 56 -18.24 -8.23 -5.10
N LYS A 57 -17.53 -7.78 -6.14
CA LYS A 57 -16.17 -8.19 -6.40
C LYS A 57 -15.13 -7.52 -5.47
N TRP A 58 -15.42 -6.34 -4.95
CA TRP A 58 -14.58 -5.62 -3.99
C TRP A 58 -14.81 -6.07 -2.55
N PHE A 59 -15.98 -6.64 -2.26
CA PHE A 59 -16.38 -7.12 -0.93
C PHE A 59 -15.33 -8.00 -0.22
N PRO A 60 -14.64 -8.96 -0.87
CA PRO A 60 -13.58 -9.73 -0.22
C PRO A 60 -12.41 -8.86 0.27
N ILE A 61 -12.09 -7.77 -0.41
CA ILE A 61 -11.04 -6.83 0.02
C ILE A 61 -11.50 -6.08 1.27
N SER A 62 -12.74 -5.60 1.30
CA SER A 62 -13.31 -4.92 2.47
C SER A 62 -13.41 -5.85 3.68
N LEU A 63 -13.70 -7.13 3.46
CA LEU A 63 -13.65 -8.15 4.51
C LEU A 63 -12.22 -8.34 5.04
N LEU A 64 -11.22 -8.42 4.15
CA LEU A 64 -9.81 -8.51 4.55
C LEU A 64 -9.33 -7.25 5.29
N LEU A 65 -9.81 -6.05 4.92
CA LEU A 65 -9.52 -4.81 5.65
C LEU A 65 -9.97 -4.92 7.11
N ILE A 66 -11.21 -5.36 7.34
CA ILE A 66 -11.77 -5.47 8.69
C ILE A 66 -11.15 -6.64 9.44
N GLY A 67 -10.91 -7.76 8.76
CA GLY A 67 -10.15 -8.89 9.30
C GLY A 67 -8.76 -8.46 9.78
N MET A 68 -8.05 -7.63 9.02
CA MET A 68 -6.76 -7.07 9.40
C MET A 68 -6.87 -6.16 10.64
N ILE A 69 -7.93 -5.36 10.74
CA ILE A 69 -8.15 -4.50 11.92
C ILE A 69 -8.43 -5.38 13.15
N TYR A 70 -9.39 -6.30 13.05
CA TYR A 70 -9.81 -7.16 14.17
C TYR A 70 -8.66 -8.04 14.69
N THR A 71 -7.99 -8.77 13.79
CA THR A 71 -6.85 -9.63 14.16
C THR A 71 -5.68 -8.82 14.70
N GLY A 72 -5.51 -7.58 14.23
CA GLY A 72 -4.47 -6.67 14.72
C GLY A 72 -4.75 -6.21 16.15
N THR A 73 -6.00 -5.82 16.44
CA THR A 73 -6.44 -5.46 17.79
C THR A 73 -6.33 -6.66 18.74
N LYS A 74 -6.74 -7.87 18.31
CA LYS A 74 -6.57 -9.09 19.11
C LYS A 74 -5.11 -9.44 19.36
N ALA A 75 -4.22 -9.28 18.37
CA ALA A 75 -2.79 -9.50 18.58
C ALA A 75 -2.21 -8.53 19.63
N LEU A 76 -2.59 -7.24 19.57
CA LEU A 76 -2.15 -6.22 20.53
C LEU A 76 -2.70 -6.41 21.96
N GLN A 77 -3.75 -7.21 22.15
CA GLN A 77 -4.21 -7.59 23.50
C GLN A 77 -3.24 -8.53 24.22
N PHE A 78 -2.44 -9.29 23.47
CA PHE A 78 -1.53 -10.31 24.02
C PHE A 78 -0.05 -10.00 23.79
N LEU A 79 0.29 -9.27 22.72
CA LEU A 79 1.66 -8.88 22.37
C LEU A 79 1.93 -7.43 22.72
N SER A 80 3.15 -7.15 23.17
CA SER A 80 3.62 -5.77 23.30
C SER A 80 3.78 -5.09 21.94
N ILE A 81 3.62 -3.76 21.91
CA ILE A 81 3.73 -2.92 20.71
C ILE A 81 5.05 -3.13 19.95
N PRO A 82 6.22 -3.27 20.60
CA PRO A 82 7.48 -3.52 19.91
C PRO A 82 7.52 -4.90 19.23
N VAL A 83 7.02 -5.95 19.90
CA VAL A 83 6.94 -7.30 19.33
C VAL A 83 5.96 -7.32 18.14
N TYR A 84 4.79 -6.70 18.28
CA TYR A 84 3.85 -6.52 17.17
C TYR A 84 4.50 -5.81 15.97
N THR A 85 5.36 -4.82 16.22
CA THR A 85 6.07 -4.09 15.17
C THR A 85 7.11 -4.95 14.45
N ILE A 86 7.81 -5.84 15.15
CA ILE A 86 8.71 -6.82 14.50
C ILE A 86 7.95 -7.64 13.46
N PHE A 87 6.83 -8.28 13.85
CA PHE A 87 6.05 -9.10 12.92
C PHE A 87 5.42 -8.29 11.77
N LYS A 88 4.99 -7.05 12.02
CA LYS A 88 4.55 -6.15 10.94
C LYS A 88 5.67 -5.87 9.94
N ASN A 89 6.90 -5.71 10.39
CA ASN A 89 8.04 -5.51 9.50
C ASN A 89 8.43 -6.81 8.76
N LEU A 90 8.27 -7.99 9.38
CA LEU A 90 8.37 -9.27 8.66
C LEU A 90 7.27 -9.41 7.58
N THR A 91 6.08 -8.86 7.81
CA THR A 91 4.98 -8.89 6.82
C THR A 91 5.37 -8.19 5.52
N ILE A 92 6.27 -7.20 5.56
CA ILE A 92 6.79 -6.53 4.34
C ILE A 92 7.50 -7.54 3.43
N ILE A 93 8.25 -8.47 4.00
CA ILE A 93 8.95 -9.54 3.25
C ILE A 93 7.91 -10.47 2.61
N LEU A 94 6.87 -10.85 3.36
CA LEU A 94 5.78 -11.67 2.84
C LEU A 94 5.05 -10.97 1.68
N ILE A 95 4.78 -9.66 1.80
CA ILE A 95 4.16 -8.86 0.74
C ILE A 95 5.06 -8.79 -0.49
N ALA A 96 6.37 -8.62 -0.32
CA ALA A 96 7.31 -8.58 -1.44
C ALA A 96 7.33 -9.88 -2.25
N TYR A 97 7.36 -11.03 -1.57
CA TYR A 97 7.25 -12.34 -2.24
C TYR A 97 5.86 -12.59 -2.82
N GLY A 98 4.80 -12.15 -2.13
CA GLY A 98 3.44 -12.20 -2.65
C GLY A 98 3.26 -11.37 -3.92
N GLU A 99 3.94 -10.22 -4.02
CA GLU A 99 3.97 -9.43 -5.26
C GLU A 99 4.69 -10.14 -6.40
N VAL A 100 5.79 -10.85 -6.12
CA VAL A 100 6.46 -11.69 -7.11
C VAL A 100 5.51 -12.77 -7.63
N LEU A 101 4.79 -13.45 -6.73
CA LEU A 101 3.86 -14.52 -7.09
C LEU A 101 2.67 -14.02 -7.92
N TRP A 102 2.10 -12.86 -7.59
CA TRP A 102 0.89 -12.36 -8.27
C TRP A 102 1.14 -11.46 -9.48
N PHE A 103 2.28 -10.75 -9.53
CA PHE A 103 2.57 -9.77 -10.59
C PHE A 103 3.82 -10.12 -11.43
N GLY A 104 4.52 -11.21 -11.14
CA GLY A 104 5.61 -11.73 -11.97
C GLY A 104 6.90 -10.89 -11.95
N GLY A 105 7.18 -10.21 -10.84
CA GLY A 105 8.41 -9.42 -10.65
C GLY A 105 9.57 -10.21 -10.03
N SER A 106 10.63 -9.51 -9.61
CA SER A 106 11.70 -10.09 -8.78
C SER A 106 12.06 -9.17 -7.62
N VAL A 107 12.35 -9.75 -6.45
CA VAL A 107 12.88 -9.01 -5.30
C VAL A 107 14.41 -8.96 -5.46
N THR A 108 14.97 -7.77 -5.67
CA THR A 108 16.43 -7.64 -5.77
C THR A 108 17.08 -7.79 -4.39
N GLY A 109 18.31 -8.30 -4.34
CA GLY A 109 19.04 -8.46 -3.08
C GLY A 109 19.18 -7.17 -2.26
N MET A 110 19.30 -6.01 -2.93
CA MET A 110 19.35 -4.70 -2.25
C MET A 110 18.03 -4.33 -1.55
N VAL A 111 16.88 -4.73 -2.14
CA VAL A 111 15.56 -4.55 -1.51
C VAL A 111 15.41 -5.51 -0.33
N LEU A 112 15.81 -6.77 -0.48
CA LEU A 112 15.76 -7.74 0.62
C LEU A 112 16.66 -7.32 1.79
N PHE A 113 17.85 -6.80 1.50
CA PHE A 113 18.75 -6.23 2.50
C PHE A 113 18.11 -5.07 3.27
N SER A 114 17.40 -4.17 2.59
CA SER A 114 16.67 -3.10 3.28
C SER A 114 15.59 -3.63 4.22
N PHE A 115 14.84 -4.67 3.84
CA PHE A 115 13.86 -5.28 4.76
C PHE A 115 14.53 -5.94 5.95
N GLY A 116 15.69 -6.59 5.74
CA GLY A 116 16.50 -7.12 6.83
C GLY A 116 16.89 -6.04 7.83
N LEU A 117 17.39 -4.90 7.36
CA LEU A 117 17.71 -3.75 8.23
C LEU A 117 16.48 -3.21 8.97
N MET A 118 15.30 -3.18 8.33
CA MET A 118 14.06 -2.72 8.97
C MET A 118 13.62 -3.66 10.11
N VAL A 119 13.74 -4.98 9.90
CA VAL A 119 13.45 -5.97 10.93
C VAL A 119 14.48 -5.88 12.06
N LEU A 120 15.77 -5.72 11.75
CA LEU A 120 16.83 -5.53 12.75
C LEU A 120 16.58 -4.29 13.62
N SER A 121 16.18 -3.17 13.02
CA SER A 121 15.78 -1.95 13.74
C SER A 121 14.68 -2.25 14.78
N SER A 122 13.65 -3.01 14.40
CA SER A 122 12.55 -3.35 15.32
C SER A 122 12.95 -4.32 16.43
N ILE A 123 13.90 -5.23 16.15
CA ILE A 123 14.44 -6.14 17.16
C ILE A 123 15.25 -5.36 18.20
N ILE A 124 16.09 -4.42 17.76
CA ILE A 124 16.87 -3.55 18.67
C ILE A 124 15.92 -2.70 19.53
N ALA A 125 14.88 -2.12 18.92
CA ALA A 125 13.86 -1.35 19.65
C ALA A 125 13.13 -2.20 20.70
N ALA A 126 12.69 -3.41 20.32
CA ALA A 126 12.03 -4.31 21.26
C ALA A 126 12.94 -4.73 22.42
N TRP A 127 14.21 -4.99 22.13
CA TRP A 127 15.19 -5.33 23.17
C TRP A 127 15.42 -4.17 24.14
N ALA A 128 15.48 -2.94 23.64
CA ALA A 128 15.58 -1.73 24.46
C ALA A 128 14.39 -1.59 25.43
N ASP A 129 13.17 -1.71 24.91
CA ASP A 129 11.94 -1.57 25.69
C ASP A 129 11.77 -2.69 26.72
N ILE A 130 12.10 -3.95 26.36
CA ILE A 130 12.00 -5.09 27.27
C ILE A 130 12.99 -4.96 28.43
N ASN A 131 14.23 -4.55 28.16
CA ASN A 131 15.22 -4.35 29.23
C ASN A 131 14.82 -3.22 30.18
N HIS A 132 14.26 -2.14 29.66
CA HIS A 132 13.76 -1.03 30.48
C HIS A 132 12.52 -1.45 31.30
N ALA A 133 11.65 -2.29 30.75
CA ALA A 133 10.50 -2.82 31.48
C ALA A 133 10.92 -3.83 32.57
N LEU A 134 11.92 -4.67 32.29
CA LEU A 134 12.42 -5.69 33.22
C LEU A 134 13.19 -5.09 34.39
N SER A 135 13.91 -3.98 34.19
CA SER A 135 14.58 -3.27 35.28
C SER A 135 13.60 -2.59 36.24
N GLN A 136 12.34 -2.40 35.83
CA GLN A 136 11.29 -1.76 36.62
C GLN A 136 10.33 -2.76 37.30
N VAL A 137 10.23 -4.01 36.83
CA VAL A 137 9.24 -4.98 37.32
C VAL A 137 9.84 -6.39 37.49
N GLY A 138 9.91 -6.86 38.74
CA GLY A 138 10.23 -8.24 39.10
C GLY A 138 9.21 -9.25 38.55
N MET A 139 9.67 -10.45 38.21
CA MET A 139 9.05 -11.31 37.20
C MET A 139 8.04 -12.34 37.77
N ASP A 140 6.78 -12.28 37.32
CA ASP A 140 5.82 -13.39 37.38
C ASP A 140 5.72 -14.05 35.98
N ALA A 141 6.36 -15.21 35.83
CA ALA A 141 6.68 -15.82 34.52
C ALA A 141 5.72 -16.93 34.04
N THR A 142 4.89 -17.51 34.92
CA THR A 142 4.24 -18.81 34.58
C THR A 142 2.88 -18.69 33.90
N SER A 143 2.08 -17.66 34.21
CA SER A 143 0.76 -17.44 33.57
C SER A 143 0.83 -16.73 32.21
N LYS A 144 1.98 -16.14 31.88
CA LYS A 144 2.19 -15.36 30.64
C LYS A 144 2.48 -16.21 29.40
N ILE A 145 2.85 -17.48 29.56
CA ILE A 145 3.31 -18.33 28.45
C ILE A 145 2.14 -18.80 27.57
N SER A 146 1.02 -19.20 28.18
CA SER A 146 -0.16 -19.68 27.43
C SER A 146 -0.88 -18.55 26.69
N THR A 147 -0.93 -17.35 27.28
CA THR A 147 -1.46 -16.14 26.64
C THR A 147 -0.56 -15.64 25.50
N LEU A 148 0.76 -15.84 25.59
CA LEU A 148 1.70 -15.51 24.52
C LEU A 148 1.43 -16.34 23.25
N ASN A 149 1.17 -17.65 23.40
CA ASN A 149 0.92 -18.54 22.27
C ASN A 149 -0.32 -18.12 21.47
N ALA A 150 -1.41 -17.75 22.18
CA ALA A 150 -2.61 -17.22 21.53
C ALA A 150 -2.30 -15.91 20.77
N GLY A 151 -1.50 -15.03 21.36
CA GLY A 151 -1.06 -13.80 20.72
C GLY A 151 -0.29 -14.02 19.41
N TYR A 152 0.65 -14.97 19.38
CA TYR A 152 1.41 -15.28 18.16
C TYR A 152 0.53 -15.87 17.04
N VAL A 153 -0.47 -16.69 17.38
CA VAL A 153 -1.44 -17.19 16.40
C VAL A 153 -2.25 -16.03 15.80
N TRP A 154 -2.78 -15.13 16.65
CA TRP A 154 -3.47 -13.93 16.17
C TRP A 154 -2.58 -13.04 15.31
N MET A 155 -1.30 -12.91 15.66
CA MET A 155 -0.34 -12.15 14.86
C MET A 155 -0.07 -12.79 13.50
N LEU A 156 0.08 -14.12 13.44
CA LEU A 156 0.24 -14.83 12.17
C LEU A 156 -0.97 -14.64 11.25
N ILE A 157 -2.18 -14.76 11.79
CA ILE A 157 -3.42 -14.48 11.04
C ILE A 157 -3.43 -13.02 10.58
N ASN A 158 -2.99 -12.08 11.44
CA ASN A 158 -2.91 -10.67 11.06
C ASN A 158 -1.91 -10.41 9.93
N CYS A 159 -0.74 -11.04 9.95
CA CYS A 159 0.26 -10.94 8.89
C CYS A 159 -0.29 -11.42 7.55
N LEU A 160 -0.94 -12.60 7.53
CA LEU A 160 -1.57 -13.15 6.35
C LEU A 160 -2.70 -12.24 5.83
N CYS A 161 -3.59 -11.79 6.72
CA CYS A 161 -4.70 -10.92 6.36
C CYS A 161 -4.22 -9.57 5.81
N THR A 162 -3.19 -8.97 6.44
CA THR A 162 -2.54 -7.74 5.97
C THR A 162 -1.96 -7.93 4.57
N ALA A 163 -1.20 -9.01 4.35
CA ALA A 163 -0.59 -9.27 3.06
C ALA A 163 -1.65 -9.48 1.97
N SER A 164 -2.66 -10.31 2.24
CA SER A 164 -3.79 -10.55 1.34
C SER A 164 -4.58 -9.28 1.04
N TYR A 165 -4.80 -8.40 2.03
CA TYR A 165 -5.49 -7.13 1.83
C TYR A 165 -4.71 -6.21 0.87
N VAL A 166 -3.44 -5.92 1.15
CA VAL A 166 -2.65 -4.96 0.36
C VAL A 166 -2.38 -5.50 -1.06
N LEU A 167 -2.13 -6.80 -1.21
CA LEU A 167 -1.97 -7.46 -2.51
C LEU A 167 -3.30 -7.50 -3.28
N GLY A 168 -4.40 -7.86 -2.59
CA GLY A 168 -5.76 -7.95 -3.12
C GLY A 168 -6.25 -6.62 -3.65
N MET A 169 -6.14 -5.58 -2.83
CA MET A 169 -6.44 -4.21 -3.20
C MET A 169 -5.65 -3.81 -4.45
N ARG A 170 -4.32 -3.99 -4.46
CA ARG A 170 -3.50 -3.65 -5.63
C ARG A 170 -3.91 -4.40 -6.90
N LYS A 171 -4.17 -5.70 -6.79
CA LYS A 171 -4.59 -6.54 -7.92
C LYS A 171 -5.89 -6.00 -8.51
N ARG A 172 -6.84 -5.64 -7.67
CA ARG A 172 -8.13 -5.13 -8.12
C ARG A 172 -8.06 -3.74 -8.71
N ILE A 173 -7.31 -2.80 -8.11
CA ILE A 173 -7.05 -1.47 -8.70
C ILE A 173 -6.52 -1.61 -10.13
N LYS A 174 -5.58 -2.53 -10.37
CA LYS A 174 -5.02 -2.78 -11.71
C LYS A 174 -6.01 -3.40 -12.70
N LEU A 175 -6.89 -4.30 -12.24
CA LEU A 175 -7.86 -4.98 -13.10
C LEU A 175 -9.04 -4.08 -13.49
N THR A 176 -9.55 -3.29 -12.54
CA THR A 176 -10.74 -2.45 -12.76
C THR A 176 -10.41 -1.03 -13.22
N ASN A 177 -9.12 -0.67 -13.29
CA ASN A 177 -8.64 0.69 -13.58
C ASN A 177 -9.27 1.75 -12.68
N PHE A 178 -9.56 1.39 -11.42
CA PHE A 178 -10.19 2.30 -10.46
C PHE A 178 -9.30 3.51 -10.18
N LYS A 179 -9.94 4.68 -10.13
CA LYS A 179 -9.28 5.89 -9.63
C LYS A 179 -9.14 5.82 -8.11
N ASP A 180 -8.35 6.72 -7.57
CA ASP A 180 -8.07 6.80 -6.13
C ASP A 180 -9.35 7.00 -5.31
N PHE A 181 -10.24 7.86 -5.81
CA PHE A 181 -11.53 8.13 -5.20
C PHE A 181 -12.45 6.91 -5.18
N ASP A 182 -12.52 6.15 -6.29
CA ASP A 182 -13.36 4.95 -6.37
C ASP A 182 -12.89 3.91 -5.35
N THR A 183 -11.58 3.68 -5.28
CA THR A 183 -10.95 2.75 -4.34
C THR A 183 -11.27 3.14 -2.88
N MET A 184 -11.13 4.42 -2.56
CA MET A 184 -11.46 4.95 -1.24
C MET A 184 -12.96 4.81 -0.94
N PHE A 185 -13.83 5.13 -1.90
CA PHE A 185 -15.28 5.02 -1.74
C PHE A 185 -15.71 3.59 -1.45
N TYR A 186 -15.25 2.61 -2.24
CA TYR A 186 -15.59 1.20 -2.00
C TYR A 186 -15.01 0.67 -0.69
N ASN A 187 -13.78 1.04 -0.32
CA ASN A 187 -13.19 0.63 0.94
C ASN A 187 -14.01 1.12 2.14
N ASN A 188 -14.41 2.39 2.16
CA ASN A 188 -15.15 2.94 3.31
C ASN A 188 -16.63 2.52 3.28
N LEU A 189 -17.32 2.59 2.14
CA LEU A 189 -18.74 2.30 2.04
C LEU A 189 -19.06 0.84 2.35
N LEU A 190 -18.29 -0.11 1.78
CA LEU A 190 -18.51 -1.53 2.02
C LEU A 190 -18.08 -1.96 3.43
N SER A 191 -17.18 -1.22 4.06
CA SER A 191 -16.79 -1.50 5.44
C SER A 191 -17.88 -1.14 6.46
N ILE A 192 -18.79 -0.20 6.17
CA ILE A 192 -19.89 0.17 7.09
C ILE A 192 -20.74 -1.04 7.50
N PRO A 193 -21.39 -1.78 6.58
CA PRO A 193 -22.24 -2.92 6.98
C PRO A 193 -21.44 -4.05 7.63
N ILE A 194 -20.19 -4.27 7.20
CA ILE A 194 -19.36 -5.33 7.76
C ILE A 194 -18.92 -4.98 9.19
N ILE A 195 -18.51 -3.74 9.45
CA ILE A 195 -18.17 -3.27 10.81
C ILE A 195 -19.40 -3.28 11.71
N LEU A 196 -20.56 -2.88 11.20
CA LEU A 196 -21.82 -2.93 11.96
C LEU A 196 -22.13 -4.35 12.42
N VAL A 197 -22.08 -5.33 11.51
CA VAL A 197 -22.29 -6.74 11.88
C VAL A 197 -21.21 -7.25 12.82
N ALA A 198 -19.94 -6.89 12.58
CA ALA A 198 -18.84 -7.30 13.46
C ALA A 198 -18.98 -6.74 14.88
N SER A 199 -19.38 -5.48 15.02
CA SER A 199 -19.63 -4.84 16.31
C SER A 199 -20.79 -5.51 17.05
N LEU A 200 -21.90 -5.83 16.37
CA LEU A 200 -23.03 -6.54 16.99
C LEU A 200 -22.69 -7.96 17.48
N VAL A 201 -21.71 -8.62 16.86
CA VAL A 201 -21.32 -10.00 17.21
C VAL A 201 -20.21 -10.03 18.27
N VAL A 202 -19.31 -9.06 18.26
CA VAL A 202 -18.09 -9.07 19.08
C VAL A 202 -18.20 -8.17 20.31
N GLU A 203 -18.92 -7.06 20.21
CA GLU A 203 -18.99 -6.04 21.27
C GLU A 203 -20.28 -6.19 22.07
N ASP A 204 -20.21 -5.85 23.36
CA ASP A 204 -21.40 -5.81 24.21
C ASP A 204 -22.14 -4.48 24.05
N TRP A 205 -23.39 -4.55 23.61
CA TRP A 205 -24.29 -3.41 23.45
C TRP A 205 -25.20 -3.18 24.66
N SER A 206 -24.88 -3.80 25.81
CA SER A 206 -25.57 -3.53 27.07
C SER A 206 -25.53 -2.05 27.44
N SER A 207 -26.61 -1.58 28.06
CA SER A 207 -26.73 -0.18 28.50
C SER A 207 -25.63 0.21 29.49
N GLU A 208 -25.15 -0.74 30.29
CA GLU A 208 -24.02 -0.56 31.20
C GLU A 208 -22.71 -0.31 30.44
N ASN A 209 -22.36 -1.16 29.47
CA ASN A 209 -21.15 -0.97 28.67
C ASN A 209 -21.17 0.33 27.84
N ILE A 210 -22.34 0.73 27.32
CA ILE A 210 -22.51 2.00 26.61
C ILE A 210 -22.29 3.19 27.55
N ASN A 211 -22.83 3.14 28.78
CA ASN A 211 -22.65 4.24 29.73
C ASN A 211 -21.21 4.33 30.25
N LEU A 212 -20.48 3.22 30.32
CA LEU A 212 -19.05 3.20 30.65
C LEU A 212 -18.18 3.80 29.53
N ASN A 213 -18.45 3.47 28.27
CA ASN A 213 -17.67 3.98 27.13
C ASN A 213 -18.12 5.38 26.65
N PHE A 214 -19.37 5.75 26.91
CA PHE A 214 -19.95 7.06 26.57
C PHE A 214 -20.68 7.69 27.77
N PRO A 215 -19.94 8.11 28.82
CA PRO A 215 -20.54 8.78 29.98
C PRO A 215 -21.30 10.03 29.55
N PRO A 216 -22.49 10.30 30.11
CA PRO A 216 -23.32 11.43 29.69
C PRO A 216 -22.62 12.79 29.81
N GLU A 217 -21.70 12.92 30.77
CA GLU A 217 -20.94 14.15 31.01
C GLU A 217 -19.94 14.49 29.87
N THR A 218 -19.33 13.48 29.26
CA THR A 218 -18.28 13.66 28.23
C THR A 218 -18.70 13.18 26.84
N ARG A 219 -19.91 12.62 26.70
CA ARG A 219 -20.44 12.03 25.45
C ARG A 219 -20.27 12.95 24.23
N SER A 220 -20.62 14.22 24.35
CA SER A 220 -20.49 15.18 23.24
C SER A 220 -19.04 15.39 22.80
N ARG A 221 -18.09 15.38 23.76
CA ARG A 221 -16.65 15.50 23.45
C ARG A 221 -16.12 14.25 22.77
N ILE A 222 -16.54 13.07 23.23
CA ILE A 222 -16.16 11.78 22.62
C ILE A 222 -16.69 11.68 21.19
N ILE A 223 -17.97 11.99 20.97
CA ILE A 223 -18.57 11.99 19.62
C ILE A 223 -17.85 13.00 18.71
N MET A 224 -17.54 14.20 19.21
CA MET A 224 -16.77 15.19 18.43
C MET A 224 -15.37 14.66 18.07
N ALA A 225 -14.67 14.00 18.99
CA ALA A 225 -13.38 13.37 18.73
C ALA A 225 -13.48 12.23 17.70
N MET A 226 -14.56 11.44 17.73
CA MET A 226 -14.85 10.41 16.72
C MET A 226 -15.10 11.01 15.34
N VAL A 227 -15.87 12.09 15.25
CA VAL A 227 -16.08 12.79 13.97
C VAL A 227 -14.78 13.39 13.44
N PHE A 228 -14.00 14.05 14.30
CA PHE A 228 -12.73 14.66 13.91
C PHE A 228 -11.68 13.63 13.46
N SER A 229 -11.54 12.52 14.20
CA SER A 229 -10.66 11.42 13.79
C SER A 229 -11.15 10.71 12.53
N GLY A 230 -12.47 10.55 12.37
CA GLY A 230 -13.11 10.06 11.16
C GLY A 230 -12.77 10.93 9.94
N LEU A 231 -12.94 12.25 10.04
CA LEU A 231 -12.56 13.20 8.98
C LEU A 231 -11.07 13.13 8.66
N SER A 232 -10.20 12.97 9.66
CA SER A 232 -8.76 12.80 9.45
C SER A 232 -8.43 11.49 8.71
N SER A 233 -9.17 10.42 9.02
CA SER A 233 -8.97 9.09 8.40
C SER A 233 -9.32 9.05 6.91
N VAL A 234 -10.21 9.95 6.44
CA VAL A 234 -10.54 10.12 5.01
C VAL A 234 -9.27 10.41 4.20
N PHE A 235 -8.41 11.31 4.69
CA PHE A 235 -7.16 11.67 4.02
C PHE A 235 -6.19 10.49 3.96
N ILE A 236 -6.09 9.71 5.04
CA ILE A 236 -5.25 8.51 5.09
C ILE A 236 -5.77 7.46 4.11
N SER A 237 -7.10 7.26 4.06
CA SER A 237 -7.73 6.29 3.16
C SER A 237 -7.47 6.63 1.68
N TYR A 238 -7.62 7.90 1.30
CA TYR A 238 -7.31 8.38 -0.04
C TYR A 238 -5.82 8.22 -0.39
N THR A 239 -4.93 8.72 0.46
CA THR A 239 -3.47 8.69 0.21
C THR A 239 -2.92 7.26 0.19
N SER A 240 -3.51 6.34 0.97
CA SER A 240 -3.14 4.92 0.96
C SER A 240 -3.48 4.25 -0.38
N ALA A 241 -4.70 4.47 -0.89
CA ALA A 241 -5.11 3.97 -2.20
C ALA A 241 -4.22 4.54 -3.32
N TRP A 242 -3.96 5.85 -3.26
CA TRP A 242 -3.09 6.53 -4.20
C TRP A 242 -1.67 5.96 -4.20
N CYS A 243 -1.08 5.79 -3.01
CA CYS A 243 0.25 5.21 -2.85
C CYS A 243 0.34 3.81 -3.48
N VAL A 244 -0.60 2.91 -3.17
CA VAL A 244 -0.59 1.53 -3.70
C VAL A 244 -0.76 1.50 -5.22
N ARG A 245 -1.59 2.41 -5.78
CA ARG A 245 -1.81 2.50 -7.23
C ARG A 245 -0.56 2.95 -7.97
N VAL A 246 0.07 4.04 -7.53
CA VAL A 246 1.21 4.66 -8.25
C VAL A 246 2.56 4.01 -7.96
N THR A 247 2.69 3.29 -6.84
CA THR A 247 3.95 2.63 -6.45
C THR A 247 3.84 1.10 -6.45
N SER A 248 3.83 0.46 -5.28
CA SER A 248 3.63 -0.97 -5.07
C SER A 248 3.07 -1.29 -3.70
N SER A 249 2.50 -2.49 -3.53
CA SER A 249 2.03 -2.99 -2.23
C SER A 249 3.20 -3.06 -1.23
N THR A 250 4.39 -3.43 -1.71
CA THR A 250 5.61 -3.46 -0.91
C THR A 250 6.08 -2.06 -0.52
N THR A 251 6.08 -1.10 -1.47
CA THR A 251 6.45 0.30 -1.18
C THR A 251 5.50 0.93 -0.18
N TYR A 252 4.19 0.73 -0.33
CA TYR A 252 3.19 1.19 0.63
C TYR A 252 3.48 0.66 2.04
N SER A 253 3.76 -0.64 2.17
CA SER A 253 4.05 -1.27 3.46
C SER A 253 5.36 -0.78 4.06
N MET A 254 6.38 -0.55 3.23
CA MET A 254 7.67 0.02 3.65
C MET A 254 7.52 1.47 4.13
N VAL A 255 6.78 2.31 3.41
CA VAL A 255 6.47 3.69 3.84
C VAL A 255 5.69 3.68 5.15
N GLY A 256 4.73 2.78 5.31
CA GLY A 256 4.00 2.61 6.58
C GLY A 256 4.91 2.27 7.76
N ALA A 257 5.93 1.43 7.56
CA ALA A 257 6.94 1.15 8.59
C ALA A 257 7.84 2.35 8.87
N LEU A 258 8.29 3.05 7.83
CA LEU A 258 9.12 4.25 7.96
C LEU A 258 8.39 5.40 8.68
N ASN A 259 7.08 5.54 8.48
CA ASN A 259 6.26 6.57 9.15
C ASN A 259 6.29 6.44 10.68
N LYS A 260 6.62 5.28 11.24
CA LYS A 260 6.77 5.09 12.69
C LYS A 260 8.03 5.75 13.24
N LEU A 261 9.09 5.91 12.45
CA LEU A 261 10.38 6.42 12.92
C LEU A 261 10.33 7.92 13.28
N PRO A 262 9.75 8.81 12.46
CA PRO A 262 9.59 10.22 12.84
C PRO A 262 8.71 10.40 14.07
N ILE A 263 7.66 9.58 14.22
CA ILE A 263 6.79 9.60 15.40
C ILE A 263 7.58 9.20 16.65
N ALA A 264 8.38 8.13 16.57
CA ALA A 264 9.25 7.70 17.66
C ALA A 264 10.31 8.76 18.01
N LEU A 265 10.93 9.39 17.01
CA LEU A 265 11.90 10.47 17.20
C LEU A 265 11.26 11.69 17.86
N SER A 266 10.05 12.07 17.42
CA SER A 266 9.28 13.15 18.06
C SER A 266 8.94 12.78 19.50
N GLY A 267 8.62 11.52 19.77
CA GLY A 267 8.45 10.96 21.10
C GLY A 267 9.64 11.24 22.04
N LEU A 268 10.86 11.03 21.55
CA LEU A 268 12.09 11.27 22.33
C LEU A 268 12.45 12.75 22.49
N ILE A 269 12.05 13.61 21.56
CA ILE A 269 12.39 15.05 21.58
C ILE A 269 11.39 15.83 22.46
N PHE A 270 10.11 15.53 22.34
CA PHE A 270 9.04 16.30 22.98
C PHE A 270 8.58 15.74 24.31
N PHE A 271 8.87 14.47 24.62
CA PHE A 271 8.55 13.85 25.90
C PHE A 271 9.84 13.48 26.62
N ASP A 272 9.83 13.60 27.95
CA ASP A 272 10.96 13.30 28.84
C ASP A 272 11.13 11.77 29.02
N ALA A 273 11.16 11.05 27.90
CA ALA A 273 11.39 9.62 27.86
C ALA A 273 12.89 9.34 27.91
N PRO A 274 13.33 8.31 28.64
CA PRO A 274 14.76 7.98 28.77
C PRO A 274 15.35 7.62 27.40
N VAL A 275 16.27 8.45 26.93
CA VAL A 275 16.97 8.25 25.65
C VAL A 275 18.09 7.23 25.85
N THR A 276 17.81 5.96 25.51
CA THR A 276 18.83 4.90 25.57
C THR A 276 19.57 4.75 24.24
N PHE A 277 20.85 4.35 24.29
CA PHE A 277 21.64 4.07 23.09
C PHE A 277 20.98 3.03 22.16
N PRO A 278 20.40 1.93 22.66
CA PRO A 278 19.63 1.00 21.85
C PRO A 278 18.44 1.65 21.12
N SER A 279 17.64 2.49 21.78
CA SER A 279 16.49 3.15 21.15
C SER A 279 16.92 4.10 20.02
N VAL A 280 18.00 4.87 20.21
CA VAL A 280 18.53 5.78 19.17
C VAL A 280 19.12 4.99 18.00
N SER A 281 19.89 3.93 18.28
CA SER A 281 20.47 3.08 17.24
C SER A 281 19.39 2.37 16.40
N ALA A 282 18.29 1.93 17.03
CA ALA A 282 17.15 1.37 16.32
C ALA A 282 16.54 2.35 15.32
N ILE A 283 16.31 3.61 15.73
CA ILE A 283 15.78 4.66 14.86
C ILE A 283 16.73 4.91 13.68
N PHE A 284 18.03 5.04 13.96
CA PHE A 284 19.05 5.26 12.93
C PHE A 284 19.09 4.12 11.90
N VAL A 285 19.13 2.86 12.35
CA VAL A 285 19.11 1.69 11.47
C VAL A 285 17.83 1.65 10.62
N GLY A 286 16.68 2.05 11.20
CA GLY A 286 15.42 2.17 10.48
C GLY A 286 15.46 3.20 9.35
N PHE A 287 16.08 4.37 9.58
CA PHE A 287 16.27 5.39 8.54
C PHE A 287 17.22 4.92 7.44
N VAL A 288 18.33 4.28 7.82
CA VAL A 288 19.28 3.69 6.85
C VAL A 288 18.57 2.64 5.98
N SER A 289 17.73 1.79 6.56
CA SER A 289 16.89 0.84 5.82
C SER A 289 16.03 1.54 4.77
N GLY A 290 15.35 2.64 5.14
CA GLY A 290 14.53 3.42 4.21
C GLY A 290 15.33 4.03 3.07
N LEU A 291 16.50 4.58 3.36
CA LEU A 291 17.40 5.16 2.35
C LEU A 291 17.91 4.09 1.38
N VAL A 292 18.33 2.92 1.90
CA VAL A 292 18.75 1.78 1.08
C VAL A 292 17.61 1.28 0.20
N TYR A 293 16.38 1.21 0.73
CA TYR A 293 15.20 0.84 -0.06
C TYR A 293 14.94 1.84 -1.20
N ALA A 294 14.98 3.14 -0.90
CA ALA A 294 14.80 4.19 -1.90
C ALA A 294 15.85 4.10 -3.02
N MET A 295 17.13 3.96 -2.66
CA MET A 295 18.22 3.77 -3.62
C MET A 295 18.03 2.49 -4.45
N ALA A 296 17.57 1.40 -3.82
CA ALA A 296 17.29 0.15 -4.52
C ALA A 296 16.18 0.32 -5.56
N LYS A 297 15.10 1.06 -5.23
CA LYS A 297 14.01 1.38 -6.16
C LYS A 297 14.46 2.29 -7.31
N VAL A 298 15.28 3.31 -7.04
CA VAL A 298 15.85 4.17 -8.08
C VAL A 298 16.70 3.34 -9.04
N ARG A 299 17.62 2.51 -8.54
CA ARG A 299 18.46 1.64 -9.37
C ARG A 299 17.66 0.62 -10.17
N GLN A 300 16.56 0.08 -9.63
CA GLN A 300 15.65 -0.81 -10.38
C GLN A 300 14.98 -0.09 -11.55
N ASN A 301 14.61 1.19 -11.39
CA ASN A 301 14.00 1.98 -12.45
C ASN A 301 15.02 2.46 -13.50
N SER A 302 16.28 2.67 -13.11
CA SER A 302 17.36 3.13 -14.01
C SER A 302 18.00 2.01 -14.85
N LYS A 303 17.86 0.74 -14.49
CA LYS A 303 18.34 -0.36 -15.33
C LYS A 303 17.51 -0.41 -16.62
N PRO A 304 18.11 -0.31 -17.82
CA PRO A 304 17.40 -0.60 -19.05
C PRO A 304 16.84 -2.01 -18.95
N ARG A 305 15.65 -2.27 -19.52
CA ARG A 305 15.17 -3.63 -19.74
C ARG A 305 16.09 -4.31 -20.76
N ILE A 306 17.28 -4.73 -20.33
CA ILE A 306 18.20 -5.52 -21.14
C ILE A 306 17.53 -6.88 -21.30
N GLY A 307 16.90 -7.11 -22.46
CA GLY A 307 16.33 -8.41 -22.79
C GLY A 307 15.04 -8.45 -23.61
N VAL A 308 14.72 -7.47 -24.46
CA VAL A 308 13.72 -7.70 -25.54
C VAL A 308 14.14 -7.00 -26.83
N LEU A 309 15.13 -7.57 -27.52
CA LEU A 309 15.07 -7.58 -28.98
C LEU A 309 13.99 -8.60 -29.37
N PRO A 310 13.12 -8.33 -30.36
CA PRO A 310 12.10 -9.26 -30.79
C PRO A 310 12.75 -10.39 -31.59
N THR A 311 13.40 -11.32 -30.92
CA THR A 311 13.88 -12.55 -31.55
C THR A 311 13.44 -13.72 -30.69
N SER A 312 12.41 -14.42 -31.19
CA SER A 312 11.87 -15.69 -30.67
C SER A 312 11.16 -15.59 -29.31
N ASN A 313 9.84 -15.81 -29.33
CA ASN A 313 9.02 -16.04 -28.15
C ASN A 313 9.66 -17.13 -27.26
N PRO A 314 10.08 -16.82 -26.01
CA PRO A 314 10.43 -17.89 -25.08
C PRO A 314 9.16 -18.73 -24.83
N PRO A 315 9.26 -20.08 -24.76
CA PRO A 315 8.11 -20.92 -24.45
C PRO A 315 7.57 -20.49 -23.08
N MET A 316 6.37 -19.91 -23.10
CA MET A 316 5.64 -19.50 -21.91
C MET A 316 5.32 -20.78 -21.11
N SER A 317 5.77 -20.85 -19.86
CA SER A 317 5.47 -22.01 -19.01
C SER A 317 3.95 -22.18 -18.86
N ALA A 318 3.46 -23.41 -18.82
CA ALA A 318 2.03 -23.72 -18.70
C ALA A 318 1.38 -23.06 -17.46
N SER A 319 2.15 -22.80 -16.40
CA SER A 319 1.70 -22.02 -15.23
C SER A 319 1.51 -20.54 -15.55
N SER A 320 2.36 -19.96 -16.38
CA SER A 320 2.26 -18.56 -16.83
C SER A 320 1.09 -18.37 -17.80
N GLN A 321 0.83 -19.36 -18.66
CA GLN A 321 -0.29 -19.38 -19.59
C GLN A 321 -1.64 -19.51 -18.85
N SER A 322 -1.75 -20.49 -17.94
CA SER A 322 -2.95 -20.69 -17.12
C SER A 322 -3.25 -19.50 -16.19
N MET A 323 -2.22 -18.81 -15.68
CA MET A 323 -2.40 -17.56 -14.95
C MET A 323 -2.92 -16.42 -15.83
N ARG A 324 -2.46 -16.32 -17.09
CA ARG A 324 -2.95 -15.31 -18.04
C ARG A 324 -4.41 -15.55 -18.40
N ASP A 325 -4.81 -16.81 -18.52
CA ASP A 325 -6.19 -17.18 -18.82
C ASP A 325 -7.10 -17.05 -17.58
N GLY A 326 -6.58 -17.36 -16.39
CA GLY A 326 -7.25 -17.10 -15.11
C GLY A 326 -7.34 -15.61 -14.73
N LEU A 327 -6.58 -14.72 -15.37
CA LEU A 327 -6.73 -13.26 -15.24
C LEU A 327 -7.86 -12.70 -16.12
N LYS A 328 -8.36 -13.48 -17.10
CA LYS A 328 -9.42 -13.08 -18.03
C LYS A 328 -10.81 -13.63 -17.67
N SER A 329 -10.89 -14.58 -16.74
CA SER A 329 -12.16 -15.13 -16.20
C SER A 329 -12.47 -14.50 -14.85
#